data_AF-A0A2U3D6J4-F1
#
_entry.id   AF-A0A2U3D6J4-F1
#
_cell.length_a   1.000
_cell.length_b   1.000
_cell.length_c   1.000
_cell.angle_alpha   90.00
_cell.angle_beta   90.00
_cell.angle_gamma   90.00
#
_symmetry.space_group_name_H-M   'P 1'
#
loop_
_entity.id
_entity.type
_entity.pdbx_description
1 polymer ?
#
loop_
_entity_poly.entity_id
_entity_poly.type
_entity_poly.pdbx_seq_one_letter_code
_entity_poly.pdbx_strand_id
1 'polypeptide(L)' 'MGKGLKLWVIWLLALSAGIYGTAVVYQGITTSAKLDLLYGIPILLLGIWVTGNIWASARQAYRRQRIH' A
#
# COMPACT_ATOMS: atom_id res chain seq x y z
N MET A 1 6.01 -22.36 5.81
CA MET A 1 5.10 -21.20 5.64
C MET A 1 5.33 -20.59 4.26
N GLY A 2 4.38 -20.81 3.34
CA GLY A 2 4.56 -20.55 1.90
C GLY A 2 4.72 -19.08 1.55
N LYS A 3 5.52 -18.79 0.52
CA LYS A 3 5.79 -17.45 -0.02
C LYS A 3 4.50 -16.65 -0.31
N GLY A 4 3.40 -17.33 -0.64
CA GLY A 4 2.07 -16.72 -0.82
C GLY A 4 1.48 -16.09 0.45
N LEU A 5 1.64 -16.73 1.62
CA LEU A 5 1.12 -16.20 2.90
C LEU A 5 1.82 -14.88 3.26
N LYS A 6 3.14 -14.79 3.03
CA LYS A 6 3.90 -13.55 3.25
C LYS A 6 3.40 -12.41 2.35
N LEU A 7 3.04 -12.71 1.10
CA LEU A 7 2.54 -11.70 0.16
C LEU A 7 1.18 -11.14 0.58
N TRP A 8 0.29 -12.01 1.04
CA TRP A 8 -1.02 -11.61 1.59
C TRP A 8 -0.89 -10.71 2.82
N VAL A 9 0.04 -11.03 3.74
CA VAL A 9 0.30 -10.21 4.93
C VAL A 9 0.84 -8.83 4.52
N ILE A 10 1.80 -8.77 3.59
CA ILE A 10 2.35 -7.51 3.09
C ILE A 10 1.26 -6.68 2.40
N TRP A 11 0.37 -7.32 1.64
CA TRP A 11 -0.75 -6.65 0.98
C TRP A 11 -1.76 -6.07 1.97
N LEU A 12 -2.14 -6.83 3.00
CA LEU A 12 -3.04 -6.34 4.06
C LEU A 12 -2.43 -5.16 4.82
N LEU A 13 -1.13 -5.24 5.15
CA LEU A 13 -0.41 -4.13 5.80
C LEU A 13 -0.35 -2.88 4.91
N ALA A 14 -0.11 -3.05 3.61
CA ALA A 14 -0.12 -1.94 2.65
C ALA A 14 -1.51 -1.30 2.52
N LEU A 15 -2.57 -2.10 2.55
CA LEU A 15 -3.95 -1.64 2.58
C LEU A 15 -4.25 -0.83 3.84
N SER A 16 -3.90 -1.36 5.01
CA SER A 16 -4.06 -0.66 6.28
C SER A 16 -3.27 0.65 6.31
N ALA A 17 -2.04 0.66 5.78
CA ALA A 17 -1.24 1.88 5.65
C ALA A 17 -1.90 2.90 4.71
N GLY A 18 -2.45 2.46 3.57
CA GLY A 18 -3.18 3.34 2.65
C GLY A 18 -4.44 3.94 3.27
N ILE A 19 -5.25 3.14 3.97
CA ILE A 19 -6.47 3.61 4.65
C ILE A 19 -6.12 4.61 5.76
N TYR A 20 -5.15 4.25 6.62
CA TYR A 20 -4.71 5.12 7.70
C TYR A 20 -4.09 6.42 7.18
N GLY A 21 -3.18 6.33 6.20
CA GLY A 21 -2.59 7.50 5.55
C GLY A 21 -3.65 8.43 4.94
N THR A 22 -4.69 7.87 4.29
CA THR A 22 -5.80 8.65 3.74
C THR A 22 -6.57 9.39 4.84
N ALA A 23 -6.88 8.70 5.95
CA ALA A 23 -7.60 9.30 7.08
C ALA A 23 -6.79 10.44 7.72
N VAL A 24 -5.49 10.22 7.94
CA VAL A 24 -4.59 11.22 8.53
C VAL A 24 -4.39 12.42 7.60
N VAL A 25 -4.24 12.20 6.28
CA VAL A 25 -4.17 13.30 5.31
C VAL A 25 -5.48 14.10 5.28
N TYR A 26 -6.62 13.42 5.27
CA TYR A 26 -7.93 14.08 5.32
C TYR A 26 -8.09 14.93 6.59
N GLN A 27 -7.67 14.39 7.74
CA GLN A 27 -7.67 15.12 9.00
C GLN A 27 -6.75 16.34 8.95
N GLY A 28 -5.52 16.19 8.45
CA GLY A 28 -4.57 17.29 8.31
C GLY A 28 -5.06 18.41 7.38
N ILE A 29 -5.82 18.08 6.33
CA ILE A 29 -6.46 19.07 5.44
C ILE A 29 -7.61 19.79 6.16
N THR A 30 -8.46 19.04 6.87
CA THR A 30 -9.70 19.58 7.46
C THR A 30 -9.49 20.33 8.77
N THR A 31 -8.48 19.96 9.57
CA THR A 31 -8.22 20.55 10.90
C THR A 31 -6.96 21.41 10.97
N SER A 32 -6.29 21.69 9.84
CA SER A 32 -5.05 22.49 9.75
C SER A 32 -3.87 21.94 10.59
N ALA A 33 -3.95 20.69 11.04
CA ALA A 33 -2.88 20.01 11.76
C ALA A 33 -1.77 19.61 10.77
N LYS A 34 -0.80 20.51 10.56
CA LYS A 34 0.31 20.33 9.59
C LYS A 34 1.16 19.08 9.86
N LEU A 35 1.25 18.64 11.11
CA LEU A 35 1.98 17.43 11.48
C LEU A 35 1.33 16.17 10.90
N ASP A 36 0.00 16.13 10.81
CA ASP A 36 -0.74 14.99 10.26
C ASP A 36 -0.45 14.85 8.76
N LEU A 37 -0.30 15.95 8.03
CA LEU A 37 0.12 15.92 6.62
C LEU A 37 1.55 15.39 6.44
N LEU A 38 2.47 15.76 7.34
CA LEU A 38 3.87 15.35 7.27
C LEU A 38 4.03 13.83 7.41
N TYR A 39 3.21 13.19 8.25
CA TYR A 39 3.25 11.74 8.46
C TYR A 39 2.27 10.97 7.55
N GLY A 40 1.09 11.54 7.29
CA GLY A 40 0.04 10.91 6.49
C GLY A 40 0.44 10.73 5.02
N ILE A 41 1.08 11.73 4.41
CA ILE A 41 1.46 11.66 2.98
C ILE A 41 2.50 10.56 2.72
N PRO A 42 3.62 10.44 3.46
CA PRO A 42 4.57 9.35 3.26
C PRO A 42 3.95 7.97 3.49
N ILE A 43 3.10 7.82 4.52
CA ILE A 43 2.45 6.54 4.82
C ILE A 43 1.48 6.15 3.71
N LEU A 44 0.70 7.11 3.19
CA LEU A 44 -0.19 6.91 2.05
C LEU A 44 0.60 6.48 0.81
N LEU A 45 1.64 7.23 0.45
CA LEU A 45 2.46 6.96 -0.73
C LEU A 45 3.15 5.59 -0.64
N LEU A 46 3.61 5.20 0.56
CA LEU A 46 4.18 3.89 0.80
C LEU A 46 3.14 2.78 0.60
N GLY A 47 1.93 2.94 1.14
CA GLY A 47 0.83 1.99 0.93
C GLY A 47 0.48 1.81 -0.55
N ILE A 48 0.38 2.92 -1.30
CA ILE A 48 0.12 2.91 -2.74
C ILE A 48 1.26 2.23 -3.50
N TRP A 49 2.51 2.57 -3.18
CA TRP A 49 3.69 2.02 -3.84
C TRP A 49 3.83 0.51 -3.64
N VAL A 50 3.65 0.02 -2.41
CA VAL A 50 3.70 -1.42 -2.11
C VAL A 50 2.57 -2.15 -2.85
N THR A 51 1.36 -1.60 -2.81
CA THR A 51 0.20 -2.19 -3.52
C THR A 51 0.45 -2.29 -5.03
N GLY A 52 0.97 -1.22 -5.64
CA GLY A 52 1.32 -1.18 -7.06
C GLY A 52 2.40 -2.21 -7.46
N ASN A 53 3.44 -2.37 -6.64
CA ASN A 53 4.50 -3.36 -6.87
C ASN A 53 3.99 -4.79 -6.75
N ILE A 54 3.12 -5.07 -5.76
CA ILE A 54 2.47 -6.39 -5.63
C ILE A 54 1.66 -6.69 -6.89
N TRP A 55 0.87 -5.73 -7.38
CA TRP A 55 0.06 -5.92 -8.58
C TRP A 55 0.91 -6.10 -9.86
N ALA A 56 2.02 -5.38 -9.98
CA ALA A 56 2.98 -5.55 -11.07
C ALA A 56 3.63 -6.95 -11.04
N SER A 57 4.07 -7.39 -9.85
CA SER A 57 4.68 -8.70 -9.66
C SER A 57 3.70 -9.84 -9.93
N ALA A 58 2.44 -9.73 -9.49
CA ALA A 58 1.38 -10.70 -9.76
C ALA A 58 1.06 -10.79 -11.26
N ARG A 59 0.99 -9.65 -11.97
CA ARG A 59 0.83 -9.63 -13.44
C ARG A 59 1.99 -10.29 -14.16
N GLN A 60 3.23 -10.05 -13.75
CA GLN A 60 4.41 -10.69 -14.35
C GLN A 60 4.41 -12.20 -14.09
N ALA A 61 4.05 -12.65 -12.87
CA ALA A 61 3.93 -14.06 -12.54
C ALA A 61 2.85 -14.76 -13.38
N TYR A 62 1.68 -14.13 -13.53
CA TYR A 62 0.59 -14.64 -14.37
C TYR A 62 1.01 -14.75 -15.85
N ARG A 63 1.70 -13.74 -16.40
CA ARG A 63 2.23 -13.81 -17.78
C ARG A 63 3.23 -14.94 -17.95
N ARG A 64 4.14 -15.16 -17.00
CA ARG A 64 5.10 -16.27 -17.06
C ARG A 64 4.41 -17.63 -17.01
N GLN A 65 3.37 -17.79 -16.19
CA GLN A 65 2.57 -19.02 -16.12
C GLN A 65 1.75 -19.30 -17.37
N ARG A 66 1.47 -18.29 -18.21
CA ARG A 66 0.70 -18.45 -19.47
C ARG A 66 1.55 -18.73 -20.70
N ILE A 67 2.86 -18.49 -20.62
CA ILE A 67 3.83 -18.70 -21.72
C ILE A 67 4.50 -20.09 -21.62
N HIS A 68 4.29 -20.79 -20.50
CA HIS A 68 4.56 -22.23 -20.36
C HIS A 68 3.25 -22.99 -20.45
#